data_AF-Q50502-F1
#
_entry.id   AF-Q50502-F1
#
_cell.length_a   1.000
_cell.length_b   1.000
_cell.length_c   1.000
_cell.angle_alpha   90.00
_cell.angle_beta   90.00
_cell.angle_gamma   90.00
#
_symmetry.space_group_name_H-M   'P 1'
#
loop_
_entity.id
_entity.type
_entity.pdbx_description
1 polymer ?
#
loop_
_entity_poly.entity_id
_entity_poly.type
_entity_poly.pdbx_seq_one_letter_code
_entity_poly.pdbx_strand_id
1 'polypeptide(L)'
;MNQISEKGVTFKDESEYRWLWDLLRDINQRGTFNCLLSDGRHLFCYHDHAGYNGLCQLHRRAPYDKVKLLDDDYEINLAHEKRPDQEGYIIASNPLTNEKWEEFQEGELRVYRDGKLVYISGE
;
A
#
# COMPACT_ATOMS: atom_id res chain seq x y z
N MET A 1 -5.05 17.27 9.23
CA MET A 1 -5.96 16.44 10.06
C MET A 1 -7.40 16.98 10.05
N ASN A 2 -7.62 18.30 10.17
CA ASN A 2 -8.97 18.89 10.12
C ASN A 2 -9.73 18.68 8.79
N GLN A 3 -9.05 18.63 7.64
CA GLN A 3 -9.74 18.54 6.34
C GLN A 3 -10.51 17.22 6.11
N ILE A 4 -10.03 16.08 6.65
CA ILE A 4 -10.73 14.79 6.51
C ILE A 4 -12.02 14.80 7.35
N SER A 5 -11.93 15.29 8.59
CA SER A 5 -13.10 15.39 9.47
C SER A 5 -14.10 16.44 9.01
N GLU A 6 -13.62 17.58 8.48
CA GLU A 6 -14.46 18.65 7.94
C GLU A 6 -15.20 18.24 6.66
N LYS A 7 -14.55 17.45 5.80
CA LYS A 7 -15.15 16.96 4.56
C LYS A 7 -16.13 15.80 4.78
N GLY A 8 -16.04 15.09 5.90
CA GLY A 8 -16.95 13.99 6.22
C GLY A 8 -16.80 12.77 5.30
N VAL A 9 -15.57 12.50 4.85
CA VAL A 9 -15.27 11.46 3.85
C VAL A 9 -15.58 10.07 4.39
N THR A 10 -16.21 9.22 3.57
CA THR A 10 -16.58 7.85 3.95
C THR A 10 -15.93 6.75 3.11
N PHE A 11 -15.18 7.15 2.08
CA PHE A 11 -14.45 6.28 1.15
C PHE A 11 -15.35 5.22 0.48
N LYS A 12 -16.51 5.67 -0.02
CA LYS A 12 -17.50 4.81 -0.69
C LYS A 12 -17.39 4.83 -2.21
N ASP A 13 -16.76 5.84 -2.78
CA ASP A 13 -16.59 6.00 -4.22
C ASP A 13 -15.21 6.56 -4.60
N GLU A 14 -14.89 6.46 -5.89
CA GLU A 14 -13.59 6.87 -6.43
C GLU A 14 -13.32 8.37 -6.31
N SER A 15 -14.35 9.21 -6.22
CA SER A 15 -14.15 10.66 -6.12
C SER A 15 -13.50 11.05 -4.78
N GLU A 16 -13.83 10.31 -3.72
CA GLU A 16 -13.22 10.48 -2.40
C GLU A 16 -11.76 10.00 -2.39
N TYR A 17 -11.43 8.92 -3.11
CA TYR A 17 -10.05 8.48 -3.30
C TYR A 17 -9.24 9.49 -4.11
N ARG A 18 -9.81 10.04 -5.18
CA ARG A 18 -9.15 11.05 -6.00
C ARG A 18 -8.89 12.34 -5.22
N TRP A 19 -9.85 12.79 -4.42
CA TRP A 19 -9.63 13.93 -3.54
C TRP A 19 -8.48 13.69 -2.54
N LEU A 20 -8.42 12.50 -1.93
CA LEU A 20 -7.33 12.17 -1.02
C LEU A 20 -6.00 12.17 -1.78
N TRP A 21 -5.96 11.60 -2.99
CA TRP A 21 -4.78 11.62 -3.83
C TRP A 21 -4.28 13.04 -4.12
N ASP A 22 -5.17 13.95 -4.55
CA ASP A 22 -4.83 15.35 -4.80
C ASP A 22 -4.26 16.01 -3.53
N LEU A 23 -4.88 15.76 -2.37
CA LEU A 23 -4.40 16.28 -1.10
C LEU A 23 -2.99 15.74 -0.73
N LEU A 24 -2.72 14.47 -0.96
CA LEU A 24 -1.40 13.87 -0.69
C LEU A 24 -0.35 14.42 -1.65
N ARG A 25 -0.70 14.67 -2.92
CA ARG A 25 0.18 15.32 -3.89
C ARG A 25 0.54 16.75 -3.48
N ASP A 26 -0.43 17.52 -2.99
CA ASP A 26 -0.19 18.89 -2.50
C ASP A 26 0.79 18.92 -1.31
N ILE A 27 0.73 17.91 -0.44
CA ILE A 27 1.70 17.75 0.66
C ILE A 27 3.07 17.41 0.07
N ASN A 28 3.10 16.47 -0.88
CA ASN A 28 4.33 15.98 -1.48
C ASN A 28 5.06 17.02 -2.34
N GLN A 29 4.39 18.07 -2.81
CA GLN A 29 5.09 19.22 -3.43
C GLN A 29 6.04 19.96 -2.47
N ARG A 30 5.94 19.72 -1.16
CA ARG A 30 6.72 20.43 -0.13
C ARG A 30 7.94 19.65 0.37
N GLY A 31 8.17 18.44 -0.14
CA GLY A 31 9.26 17.57 0.27
C GLY A 31 8.97 16.10 -0.05
N THR A 32 9.86 15.20 0.35
CA THR A 32 9.68 13.77 0.09
C THR A 32 8.58 13.17 0.97
N PHE A 33 7.75 12.29 0.41
CA PHE A 33 6.56 11.81 1.09
C PHE A 33 6.06 10.45 0.58
N ASN A 34 6.46 9.39 1.28
CA ASN A 34 5.76 8.10 1.25
C ASN A 34 4.76 8.05 2.41
N CYS A 35 3.54 7.57 2.15
CA CYS A 35 2.49 7.58 3.16
C CYS A 35 1.69 6.27 3.17
N LEU A 36 1.55 5.70 4.37
CA LEU A 36 0.60 4.63 4.67
C LEU A 36 -0.42 5.17 5.66
N LEU A 37 -1.70 5.17 5.27
CA LEU A 37 -2.82 5.59 6.12
C LEU A 37 -3.84 4.46 6.22
N SER A 38 -4.52 4.34 7.35
CA SER A 38 -5.59 3.37 7.52
C SER A 38 -6.68 3.88 8.45
N ASP A 39 -7.92 3.53 8.14
CA ASP A 39 -9.10 3.71 8.99
C ASP A 39 -9.57 2.39 9.64
N GLY A 40 -8.75 1.33 9.55
CA GLY A 40 -9.05 -0.02 10.01
C GLY A 40 -9.86 -0.87 9.03
N ARG A 41 -10.39 -0.30 7.94
CA ARG A 41 -11.07 -1.03 6.85
C ARG A 41 -10.34 -0.88 5.51
N HIS A 42 -9.82 0.32 5.28
CA HIS A 42 -9.02 0.68 4.12
C HIS A 42 -7.55 0.82 4.51
N LEU A 43 -6.68 0.49 3.57
CA LEU A 43 -5.28 0.86 3.60
C LEU A 43 -4.99 1.73 2.37
N PHE A 44 -4.49 2.94 2.60
CA PHE A 44 -4.09 3.89 1.57
C PHE A 44 -2.57 3.92 1.51
N CYS A 45 -2.02 3.69 0.32
CA CYS A 45 -0.58 3.64 0.10
C CYS A 45 -0.21 4.63 -0.99
N TYR A 46 0.49 5.69 -0.62
CA TYR A 46 0.94 6.74 -1.52
C TYR A 46 2.46 6.70 -1.64
N HIS A 47 2.93 6.63 -2.88
CA HIS A 47 4.35 6.71 -3.22
C HIS A 47 4.73 8.13 -3.61
N ASP A 48 5.92 8.55 -3.17
CA ASP A 48 6.49 9.85 -3.47
C ASP A 48 6.50 10.14 -4.99
N HIS A 49 6.16 11.37 -5.35
CA HIS A 49 6.07 11.85 -6.73
C HIS A 49 7.40 11.95 -7.46
N ALA A 50 8.52 11.87 -6.74
CA ALA A 50 9.87 11.80 -7.30
C ALA A 50 10.54 10.45 -7.00
N GLY A 51 9.75 9.44 -6.58
CA GLY A 51 10.23 8.08 -6.32
C GLY A 51 11.11 7.93 -5.08
N TYR A 52 11.10 8.89 -4.14
CA TYR A 52 11.98 8.83 -2.98
C TYR A 52 11.69 7.59 -2.10
N ASN A 53 12.76 6.87 -1.74
CA ASN A 53 12.78 5.71 -0.85
C ASN A 53 11.91 4.51 -1.31
N GLY A 54 11.40 4.52 -2.54
CA GLY A 54 10.65 3.42 -3.14
C GLY A 54 9.35 3.06 -2.42
N LEU A 55 8.47 2.35 -3.13
CA LEU A 55 7.35 1.66 -2.53
C LEU A 55 6.97 0.47 -3.42
N CYS A 56 6.75 -0.69 -2.81
CA CYS A 56 6.38 -1.91 -3.50
C CYS A 56 5.33 -2.68 -2.70
N GLN A 57 4.56 -3.49 -3.41
CA GLN A 57 3.57 -4.40 -2.85
C GLN A 57 3.95 -5.85 -3.14
N LEU A 58 3.45 -6.76 -2.31
CA LEU A 58 3.39 -8.18 -2.58
C LEU A 58 1.99 -8.67 -2.26
N HIS A 59 1.30 -9.22 -3.25
CA HIS A 59 0.03 -9.92 -3.04
C HIS A 59 0.32 -11.35 -2.60
N ARG A 60 0.09 -11.68 -1.33
CA ARG A 60 0.17 -13.06 -0.82
C ARG A 60 -1.20 -13.69 -0.79
N ARG A 61 -1.33 -14.81 -1.48
CA ARG A 61 -2.48 -15.72 -1.47
C ARG A 61 -1.98 -17.16 -1.37
N ALA A 62 -2.84 -18.06 -0.91
CA ALA A 62 -2.49 -19.48 -0.86
C ALA A 62 -2.18 -20.03 -2.29
N PRO A 63 -1.29 -21.02 -2.40
CA PRO A 63 -0.49 -21.65 -1.33
C PRO A 63 0.59 -20.72 -0.78
N TYR A 64 0.76 -20.71 0.54
CA TYR A 64 1.78 -19.89 1.20
C TYR A 64 3.12 -20.63 1.21
N ASP A 65 3.96 -20.32 0.24
CA ASP A 65 5.32 -20.87 0.20
C ASP A 65 6.18 -20.31 1.34
N LYS A 66 7.22 -21.07 1.71
CA LYS A 66 8.30 -20.57 2.58
C LYS A 66 9.12 -19.59 1.76
N VAL A 67 9.45 -18.46 2.36
CA VAL A 67 10.10 -17.34 1.68
C VAL A 67 11.34 -16.92 2.44
N LYS A 68 12.36 -16.48 1.72
CA LYS A 68 13.63 -16.05 2.30
C LYS A 68 13.66 -14.53 2.37
N LEU A 69 14.07 -13.97 3.52
CA LEU A 69 14.30 -12.53 3.62
C LEU A 69 15.53 -12.13 2.80
N LEU A 70 15.49 -10.94 2.20
CA LEU A 70 16.61 -10.43 1.40
C LEU A 70 17.70 -9.76 2.24
N ASP A 71 17.33 -9.16 3.38
CA ASP A 71 18.25 -8.33 4.19
C ASP A 71 18.93 -9.11 5.34
N ASP A 72 18.46 -10.32 5.62
CA ASP A 72 18.93 -11.16 6.73
C ASP A 72 19.13 -12.60 6.25
N ASP A 73 20.19 -13.28 6.73
CA ASP A 73 20.44 -14.73 6.52
C ASP A 73 19.39 -15.63 7.22
N TYR A 74 18.25 -15.07 7.60
CA TYR A 74 17.16 -15.74 8.29
C TYR A 74 16.02 -16.08 7.31
N GLU A 75 15.70 -17.37 7.21
CA GLU A 75 14.45 -17.82 6.59
C GLU A 75 13.30 -17.63 7.57
N ILE A 76 12.41 -16.67 7.31
CA ILE A 76 11.17 -16.54 8.07
C ILE A 76 10.08 -17.31 7.35
N ASN A 77 9.49 -18.27 8.04
CA ASN A 77 8.27 -18.90 7.58
C ASN A 77 7.09 -17.91 7.74
N LEU A 78 6.86 -17.09 6.71
CA LEU A 78 5.67 -16.24 6.64
C LEU A 78 4.39 -17.06 6.37
N ALA A 79 4.48 -18.39 6.16
CA ALA A 79 3.33 -19.28 6.29
C ALA A 79 3.03 -19.51 7.79
N HIS A 80 2.58 -18.44 8.46
CA HIS A 80 1.80 -18.58 9.68
C HIS A 80 0.44 -19.19 9.33
N GLU A 81 -0.23 -19.84 10.30
CA GLU A 81 -1.54 -20.48 10.15
C GLU A 81 -2.62 -19.53 9.58
N LYS A 82 -2.59 -19.30 8.28
CA LYS A 82 -3.63 -18.61 7.54
C LYS A 82 -4.49 -19.66 6.89
N ARG A 83 -5.81 -19.49 7.02
CA ARG A 83 -6.74 -20.36 6.31
C ARG A 83 -6.47 -20.21 4.80
N PRO A 84 -6.63 -21.28 3.99
CA PRO A 84 -6.32 -21.26 2.56
C PRO A 84 -7.07 -20.19 1.75
N ASP A 85 -8.16 -19.66 2.30
CA ASP A 85 -9.00 -18.61 1.72
C ASP A 85 -8.59 -17.19 2.13
N GLN A 86 -7.60 -17.02 3.00
CA GLN A 86 -7.07 -15.71 3.33
C GLN A 86 -6.10 -15.27 2.24
N GLU A 87 -6.19 -14.00 1.83
CA GLU A 87 -5.24 -13.31 0.97
C GLU A 87 -5.01 -11.90 1.51
N GLY A 88 -3.92 -11.26 1.10
CA GLY A 88 -3.68 -9.87 1.45
C GLY A 88 -2.40 -9.32 0.83
N TYR A 89 -2.17 -8.04 1.07
CA TYR A 89 -1.04 -7.31 0.53
C TYR A 89 -0.04 -6.97 1.64
N ILE A 90 1.25 -7.11 1.32
CA ILE A 90 2.35 -6.59 2.12
C ILE A 90 2.89 -5.37 1.36
N ILE A 91 3.08 -4.25 2.04
CA ILE A 91 3.60 -3.01 1.47
C ILE A 91 4.91 -2.67 2.16
N ALA A 92 5.95 -2.39 1.39
CA ALA A 92 7.29 -2.08 1.90
C ALA A 92 8.01 -1.10 0.97
N SER A 93 9.01 -0.38 1.47
CA SER A 93 9.85 0.52 0.67
C SER A 93 10.73 -0.23 -0.34
N ASN A 94 11.14 -1.46 0.01
CA ASN A 94 11.90 -2.36 -0.84
C ASN A 94 11.37 -3.80 -0.69
N PRO A 95 11.58 -4.66 -1.71
CA PRO A 95 11.27 -6.08 -1.59
C PRO A 95 11.91 -6.69 -0.34
N LEU A 96 11.10 -7.34 0.50
CA LEU A 96 11.60 -7.99 1.71
C LEU A 96 11.96 -9.46 1.48
N THR A 97 11.39 -10.07 0.44
CA THR A 97 11.55 -11.48 0.10
C THR A 97 11.90 -11.65 -1.37
N ASN A 98 12.34 -12.85 -1.74
CA ASN A 98 12.56 -13.24 -3.13
C ASN A 98 11.28 -13.49 -3.94
N GLU A 99 10.10 -13.20 -3.39
CA GLU A 99 8.83 -13.27 -4.11
C GLU A 99 8.73 -12.18 -5.18
N LYS A 100 7.68 -12.24 -6.01
CA LYS A 100 7.44 -11.23 -7.02
C LYS A 100 6.76 -10.00 -6.39
N TRP A 101 7.57 -9.02 -6.01
CA TRP A 101 7.10 -7.71 -5.60
C TRP A 101 6.77 -6.84 -6.82
N GLU A 102 5.76 -5.99 -6.69
CA GLU A 102 5.34 -5.03 -7.72
C GLU A 102 5.57 -3.61 -7.21
N GLU A 103 6.31 -2.81 -7.96
CA GLU A 103 6.60 -1.43 -7.59
C GLU A 103 5.40 -0.51 -7.82
N PHE A 104 5.33 0.54 -7.01
CA PHE A 104 4.40 1.64 -7.20
C PHE A 104 4.98 2.61 -8.23
N GLN A 105 4.11 3.23 -9.00
CA GLN A 105 4.51 4.37 -9.85
C GLN A 105 4.76 5.62 -8.99
N GLU A 106 5.54 6.55 -9.51
CA GLU A 106 5.80 7.83 -8.83
C GLU A 106 4.50 8.61 -8.63
N GLY A 107 4.22 9.04 -7.40
CA GLY A 107 3.01 9.79 -7.09
C GLY A 107 1.74 8.94 -7.08
N GLU A 108 1.83 7.62 -7.16
CA GLU A 108 0.68 6.71 -7.19
C GLU A 108 0.04 6.56 -5.81
N LEU A 109 -1.30 6.63 -5.76
CA LEU A 109 -2.11 6.15 -4.64
C LEU A 109 -2.74 4.81 -5.01
N ARG A 110 -2.47 3.77 -4.20
CA ARG A 110 -3.24 2.53 -4.19
C ARG A 110 -4.08 2.44 -2.93
N VAL A 111 -5.32 1.95 -3.06
CA VAL A 111 -6.22 1.73 -1.93
C VAL A 111 -6.64 0.28 -1.89
N TYR A 112 -6.54 -0.31 -0.70
CA TYR A 112 -6.95 -1.67 -0.43
C TYR A 112 -8.10 -1.67 0.56
N ARG A 113 -8.99 -2.64 0.41
CA ARG A 113 -10.12 -2.88 1.32
C ARG A 113 -10.41 -4.36 1.37
N ASP A 114 -10.64 -4.90 2.57
CA ASP A 114 -10.99 -6.31 2.78
C ASP A 114 -10.00 -7.28 2.08
N GLY A 115 -8.70 -6.92 2.08
CA GLY A 115 -7.62 -7.70 1.47
C GLY A 115 -7.48 -7.57 -0.05
N LYS A 116 -8.24 -6.68 -0.71
CA LYS A 116 -8.25 -6.49 -2.16
C LYS A 116 -7.87 -5.08 -2.56
N LEU A 117 -7.17 -4.95 -3.68
CA LEU A 117 -6.93 -3.66 -4.33
C LEU A 117 -8.24 -3.15 -4.94
N VAL A 118 -8.69 -1.97 -4.53
CA VAL A 118 -9.96 -1.37 -4.96
C VAL A 118 -9.80 -0.08 -5.76
N TYR A 119 -8.63 0.56 -5.69
CA TYR A 119 -8.33 1.77 -6.46
C TYR A 119 -6.84 1.88 -6.73
N ILE A 120 -6.51 2.32 -7.94
CA ILE A 120 -5.20 2.83 -8.33
C ILE A 120 -5.45 4.21 -8.94
N SER A 121 -4.72 5.24 -8.50
CA SER A 121 -4.75 6.53 -9.18
C SER A 121 -4.15 6.41 -10.58
N GLY A 122 -4.91 6.80 -11.61
CA GLY A 122 -4.37 7.04 -12.95
C GLY A 122 -3.61 8.36 -13.03
N GLU A 123 -2.81 8.53 -14.09
CA GLU A 123 -2.19 9.83 -14.45
C GLU A 123 -3.23 10.95 -14.65
#